data_AF-A0A095WI47-F1
#
_entry.id   AF-A0A095WI47-F1
#
_cell.length_a   1.000
_cell.length_b   1.000
_cell.length_c   1.000
_cell.angle_alpha   90.00
_cell.angle_beta   90.00
_cell.angle_gamma   90.00
#
_symmetry.space_group_name_H-M   'P 1'
#
loop_
_entity.id
_entity.type
_entity.pdbx_description
1 polymer ?
#
loop_
_entity_poly.entity_id
_entity_poly.type
_entity_poly.pdbx_seq_one_letter_code
_entity_poly.pdbx_strand_id
1 'polypeptide(L)' 'MYKIVEAVVRKGDEFVPVGLVSIKQALEMPEKPPFEFSHPAYEAGKTNIFVNRETLSKLM' A
#
# COMPACT_ATOMS: atom_id res chain seq x y z
N MET A 1 -7.00 -2.64 -14.55
CA MET A 1 -6.19 -2.80 -13.33
C MET A 1 -5.63 -1.44 -12.94
N TYR A 2 -5.84 -0.97 -11.70
CA TYR A 2 -5.26 0.29 -11.24
C TYR A 2 -3.75 0.11 -11.06
N LYS A 3 -2.94 0.90 -11.78
CA LYS A 3 -1.47 0.85 -11.69
C LYS A 3 -0.90 1.56 -10.46
N ILE A 4 -1.79 2.05 -9.60
CA ILE A 4 -1.52 2.91 -8.46
C ILE A 4 -2.13 2.24 -7.23
N VAL A 5 -1.42 2.28 -6.12
CA VAL A 5 -1.80 1.75 -4.79
C VAL A 5 -1.52 2.81 -3.74
N GLU A 6 -2.25 2.79 -2.64
CA GLU A 6 -1.96 3.67 -1.50
C GLU A 6 -0.91 3.00 -0.62
N ALA A 7 0.13 3.73 -0.24
CA ALA A 7 1.07 3.33 0.80
C ALA A 7 0.55 3.82 2.15
N VAL A 8 0.57 2.94 3.14
CA VAL A 8 0.22 3.24 4.53
C VAL A 8 1.36 2.82 5.44
N VAL A 9 1.58 3.56 6.52
CA VAL A 9 2.54 3.23 7.56
C VAL A 9 1.81 2.91 8.85
N ARG A 10 2.18 1.80 9.49
CA ARG A 10 1.67 1.45 10.80
C ARG A 10 2.38 2.24 11.90
N LYS A 11 1.64 3.01 12.68
CA LYS A 11 2.12 3.77 13.84
C LYS A 11 1.31 3.35 15.07
N GLY A 12 1.82 2.38 15.82
CA GLY A 12 1.08 1.74 16.91
C GLY A 12 -0.09 0.91 16.38
N ASP A 13 -1.30 1.26 16.78
CA ASP A 13 -2.56 0.62 16.34
C ASP A 13 -3.23 1.35 15.16
N GLU A 14 -2.63 2.45 14.68
CA GLU A 14 -3.18 3.26 13.59
C GLU A 14 -2.42 3.03 12.27
N PHE A 15 -3.18 3.03 11.17
CA PHE A 15 -2.65 3.07 9.80
C PHE A 15 -2.72 4.50 9.28
N VAL A 16 -1.56 5.08 9.01
CA VAL A 16 -1.46 6.45 8.49
C VAL A 16 -1.22 6.36 6.98
N PRO A 17 -2.15 6.87 6.14
CA PRO A 17 -1.91 6.95 4.70
C PRO A 17 -0.79 7.95 4.42
N VAL A 18 0.24 7.50 3.70
CA VAL A 18 1.41 8.33 3.36
C VAL A 18 1.40 8.81 1.91
N GLY A 19 0.60 8.18 1.04
CA GLY A 19 0.37 8.68 -0.32
C GLY A 19 0.07 7.59 -1.34
N LEU A 20 -0.23 8.00 -2.56
CA LEU A 20 -0.45 7.12 -3.70
C LEU A 20 0.88 6.86 -4.43
N VAL A 21 1.19 5.59 -4.70
CA VAL A 21 2.40 5.14 -5.39
C VAL A 21 2.05 4.17 -6.50
N SER A 22 2.88 4.06 -7.53
CA SER A 22 2.70 3.00 -8.53
C SER A 22 3.04 1.62 -7.96
N ILE A 23 2.52 0.55 -8.57
CA ILE A 23 2.88 -0.84 -8.21
C ILE A 23 4.40 -1.04 -8.28
N LYS A 24 5.06 -0.48 -9.30
CA LYS A 24 6.52 -0.56 -9.46
C LYS A 24 7.24 0.08 -8.27
N GLN A 25 6.85 1.31 -7.91
CA GLN A 25 7.43 2.01 -6.76
C GLN A 25 7.20 1.26 -5.45
N ALA A 26 6.01 0.69 -5.23
CA ALA A 26 5.69 -0.11 -4.04
C ALA A 26 6.62 -1.33 -3.89
N LEU A 27 6.98 -1.98 -5.00
CA LEU A 27 7.92 -3.10 -5.01
C LEU A 27 9.38 -2.69 -4.82
N GLU A 28 9.74 -1.46 -5.22
CA GLU A 28 11.08 -0.88 -5.06
C GLU A 28 11.29 -0.24 -3.67
N MET A 29 10.23 -0.01 -2.89
CA MET A 29 10.32 0.56 -1.55
C MET A 29 11.07 -0.40 -0.59
N PRO A 30 11.82 0.13 0.40
CA PRO A 30 12.48 -0.70 1.41
C PRO A 30 11.47 -1.43 2.30
N GLU A 31 11.79 -2.64 2.77
CA GLU A 31 10.92 -3.45 3.64
C GLU A 31 10.78 -2.89 5.06
N LYS A 32 11.62 -1.92 5.44
CA LYS A 32 11.59 -1.26 6.74
C LYS A 32 11.64 0.26 6.57
N PRO A 33 10.79 1.03 7.28
CA PRO A 33 9.69 0.58 8.15
C PRO A 33 8.62 -0.22 7.38
N PRO A 34 7.76 -1.02 8.06
CA PRO A 34 6.78 -1.87 7.37
C PRO A 34 5.72 -0.99 6.70
N PHE A 35 5.97 -0.66 5.44
CA PHE A 35 4.96 -0.08 4.57
C PHE A 35 3.96 -1.17 4.22
N GLU A 36 2.71 -0.95 4.57
CA GLU A 36 1.61 -1.74 4.05
C GLU A 36 1.00 -0.97 2.88
N PHE A 37 0.37 -1.68 1.94
CA PHE A 37 -0.23 -1.05 0.76
C PHE A 37 -1.70 -1.39 0.72
N SER A 38 -2.53 -0.45 0.28
CA SER A 38 -3.98 -0.61 0.24
C SER A 38 -4.53 -0.28 -1.15
N HIS A 39 -5.70 -0.83 -1.46
CA HIS A 39 -6.35 -0.61 -2.75
C HIS A 39 -6.90 0.82 -2.85
N PRO A 40 -6.62 1.58 -3.93
CA PRO A 40 -6.97 3.01 -4.04
C PRO A 40 -8.47 3.29 -4.28
N ALA A 41 -9.32 2.26 -4.27
CA ALA A 41 -10.74 2.40 -4.61
C ALA A 41 -11.61 2.75 -3.39
N TYR A 42 -11.01 2.84 -2.21
CA TYR A 42 -11.68 3.12 -0.95
C TYR A 42 -11.12 4.39 -0.31
N GLU A 43 -11.82 4.95 0.68
CA GLU A 43 -11.35 6.13 1.41
C GLU A 43 -9.97 5.85 2.05
N ALA A 44 -9.04 6.79 1.83
CA ALA A 44 -7.70 6.78 2.42
C ALA A 44 -7.79 6.59 3.94
N GLY A 45 -7.06 5.61 4.48
CA GLY A 45 -7.07 5.30 5.93
C GLY A 45 -8.33 4.59 6.46
N LYS A 46 -9.30 4.25 5.61
CA LYS A 46 -10.55 3.52 5.97
C LYS A 46 -10.70 2.19 5.23
N THR A 47 -9.63 1.70 4.63
CA THR A 47 -9.64 0.43 3.92
C THR A 47 -9.06 -0.67 4.79
N ASN A 48 -9.84 -1.72 5.01
CA ASN A 48 -9.40 -2.97 5.64
C ASN A 48 -8.80 -3.94 4.60
N ILE A 49 -8.57 -3.48 3.37
CA ILE A 49 -8.05 -4.30 2.27
C ILE A 49 -6.58 -3.94 2.08
N PHE A 50 -5.73 -4.72 2.75
CA PHE A 50 -4.28 -4.64 2.64
C PHE A 50 -3.78 -5.59 1.56
N VAL A 51 -2.86 -5.10 0.74
CA VAL A 51 -2.25 -5.79 -0.39
C VAL A 51 -0.78 -6.01 -0.06
N ASN A 52 -0.38 -7.26 0.12
CA ASN A 52 1.03 -7.59 0.37
C ASN A 52 1.84 -7.56 -0.94
N ARG A 53 3.17 -7.57 -0.84
CA ARG A 53 4.09 -7.55 -2.00
C ARG A 53 3.87 -8.69 -2.98
N GLU A 54 3.53 -9.88 -2.47
CA GLU A 54 3.22 -11.04 -3.32
C GLU A 54 1.95 -10.81 -4.17
N THR A 55 0.96 -10.13 -3.60
CA THR A 55 -0.26 -9.77 -4.34
C THR A 55 0.03 -8.65 -5.34
N LEU A 56 0.86 -7.66 -4.96
CA LEU A 56 1.30 -6.60 -5.86
C LEU A 56 2.08 -7.12 -7.08
N SER A 57 2.97 -8.11 -6.91
CA SER A 57 3.76 -8.66 -8.01
C SER A 57 2.91 -9.40 -9.05
N LYS A 58 1.77 -9.97 -8.65
CA LYS A 58 0.80 -10.62 -9.54
C LYS A 58 -0.10 -9.62 -10.30
N LEU A 59 -0.07 -8.34 -9.91
CA LEU A 59 -0.85 -7.27 -10.54
C LEU A 59 -0.06 -6.45 -11.57
N MET A 60 1.25 -6.73 -11.74
CA MET A 60 2.07 -6.19 -12.83
C MET A 60 1.63 -6.68 -14.20
#